data_AF-A0A9N8H3M4-F1
#
_entry.id   AF-A0A9N8H3M4-F1
#
_cell.length_a   1.000
_cell.length_b   1.000
_cell.length_c   1.000
_cell.angle_alpha   90.00
_cell.angle_beta   90.00
_cell.angle_gamma   90.00
#
_symmetry.space_group_name_H-M   'P 1'
#
loop_
_entity.id
_entity.type
_entity.pdbx_description
1 polymer ?
#
loop_
_entity_poly.entity_id
_entity_poly.type
_entity_poly.pdbx_seq_one_letter_code
_entity_poly.pdbx_strand_id
1 'polypeptide(L)'
;MTPLEQALCSILTELMPLLSLQQKDQQQHPDWVVEYWSRDEYINLDAHSDIDEQLLLREGSIRCPTWAHVLYLDVVPDLRGPTCVFSQMGGWNGQTVSDAATTSVISVPALPGRLLKFPGAAMHAVPKPTSLWFMNENDQDEMLAKEEEEEEEDFDYDDDDDDRTERSVILFNVWQGDGPGGVQEDLIEKGILPDGIGLAADDSNDNYMAKEKERRVELWNEDYGAGCRDLKCKPRTEWQRVDIVDSSNKQNTKSEKTTIRVPLMGNKKRHLHANGRAHLTSPARLLNALEDKSTPHHFVLHQTGSGCSK
;
A
#
# COMPACT_ATOMS: atom_id res chain seq x y z
N MET A 1 16.22 14.42 -11.45
CA MET A 1 15.12 13.57 -11.01
C MET A 1 15.37 12.14 -11.43
N THR A 2 15.20 11.19 -10.52
CA THR A 2 15.19 9.76 -10.84
C THR A 2 13.99 9.44 -11.74
N PRO A 3 13.98 8.28 -12.42
CA PRO A 3 12.84 7.83 -13.21
C PRO A 3 11.53 7.75 -12.41
N LEU A 4 11.65 7.30 -11.17
CA LEU A 4 10.57 7.19 -10.20
C LEU A 4 9.95 8.57 -9.91
N GLU A 5 10.80 9.57 -9.63
CA GLU A 5 10.37 10.95 -9.43
C GLU A 5 9.74 11.55 -10.68
N GLN A 6 10.24 11.23 -11.88
CA GLN A 6 9.63 11.70 -13.13
C GLN A 6 8.24 11.12 -13.33
N ALA A 7 8.06 9.82 -13.09
CA ALA A 7 6.76 9.17 -13.12
C ALA A 7 5.80 9.80 -12.10
N LEU A 8 6.27 10.01 -10.86
CA LEU A 8 5.50 10.62 -9.79
C LEU A 8 5.11 12.06 -10.13
N CYS A 9 6.05 12.92 -10.53
CA CYS A 9 5.78 14.29 -10.94
C CYS A 9 4.84 14.37 -12.15
N SER A 10 5.00 13.49 -13.14
CA SER A 10 4.10 13.44 -14.29
C SER A 10 2.67 13.10 -13.85
N ILE A 11 2.50 12.13 -12.96
CA ILE A 11 1.19 11.72 -12.45
C ILE A 11 0.58 12.80 -11.56
N LEU A 12 1.37 13.39 -10.66
CA LEU A 12 0.94 14.49 -9.81
C LEU A 12 0.51 15.71 -10.63
N THR A 13 1.23 16.03 -11.71
CA THR A 13 0.85 17.12 -12.63
C THR A 13 -0.56 16.92 -13.21
N GLU A 14 -0.94 15.67 -13.47
CA GLU A 14 -2.27 15.33 -13.99
C GLU A 14 -3.34 15.11 -12.89
N LEU A 15 -2.94 14.77 -11.66
CA LEU A 15 -3.83 14.58 -10.51
C LEU A 15 -4.18 15.88 -9.80
N MET A 16 -3.19 16.76 -9.60
CA MET A 16 -3.29 17.98 -8.79
C MET A 16 -4.24 19.07 -9.34
N PRO A 17 -4.47 19.22 -10.66
CA PRO A 17 -5.51 20.12 -11.17
C PRO A 17 -6.90 19.84 -10.57
N LEU A 18 -7.17 18.59 -10.15
CA LEU A 18 -8.42 18.23 -9.48
C LEU A 18 -8.44 18.58 -7.99
N LEU A 19 -7.27 18.60 -7.32
CA LEU A 19 -7.16 19.02 -5.92
C LEU A 19 -7.32 20.54 -5.78
N SER A 20 -6.85 21.31 -6.76
CA SER A 20 -7.02 22.77 -6.81
C SER A 20 -8.44 23.21 -7.22
N LEU A 21 -9.15 22.43 -8.05
CA LEU A 21 -10.51 22.77 -8.51
C LEU A 21 -11.63 22.54 -7.49
N GLN A 22 -11.42 21.73 -6.45
CA GLN A 22 -12.42 21.51 -5.38
C GLN A 22 -12.48 22.64 -4.34
N GLN A 23 -11.58 23.62 -4.38
CA GLN A 23 -11.44 24.66 -3.35
C GLN A 23 -11.47 26.08 -3.96
N LYS A 24 -12.55 26.38 -4.68
CA LYS A 24 -12.73 27.63 -5.44
C LYS A 24 -13.06 28.89 -4.62
N ASP A 25 -12.73 28.93 -3.33
CA ASP A 25 -12.90 30.13 -2.49
C ASP A 25 -11.57 30.56 -1.82
N GLN A 26 -10.81 31.38 -2.56
CA GLN A 26 -9.88 32.45 -2.11
C GLN A 26 -9.11 32.35 -0.78
N GLN A 27 -8.50 31.22 -0.44
CA GLN A 27 -7.41 31.19 0.54
C GLN A 27 -6.20 30.47 -0.05
N GLN A 28 -5.00 30.95 0.31
CA GLN A 28 -3.70 30.42 -0.10
C GLN A 28 -3.75 28.89 -0.18
N HIS A 29 -3.27 28.33 -1.29
CA HIS A 29 -3.19 26.88 -1.46
C HIS A 29 -2.53 26.30 -0.19
N PRO A 30 -3.15 25.30 0.48
CA PRO A 30 -2.41 24.55 1.47
C PRO A 30 -1.24 23.91 0.74
N ASP A 31 -0.03 24.09 1.26
CA ASP A 31 1.13 23.35 0.76
C ASP A 31 0.79 21.86 0.84
N TRP A 32 0.95 21.15 -0.28
CA TRP A 32 0.73 19.72 -0.35
C TRP A 32 2.08 19.04 -0.28
N VAL A 33 2.24 18.11 0.65
CA VAL A 33 3.44 17.28 0.75
C VAL A 33 3.13 15.89 0.21
N VAL A 34 4.05 15.36 -0.59
CA VAL A 34 3.99 13.99 -1.10
C VAL A 34 5.09 13.18 -0.45
N GLU A 35 4.69 12.15 0.29
CA GLU A 35 5.56 11.11 0.82
C GLU A 35 5.45 9.92 -0.13
N TYR A 36 6.56 9.28 -0.51
CA TYR A 36 6.54 8.19 -1.47
C TYR A 36 7.62 7.14 -1.19
N TRP A 37 7.36 5.91 -1.62
CA TRP A 37 8.30 4.80 -1.60
C TRP A 37 8.02 3.86 -2.78
N SER A 38 9.02 3.07 -3.17
CA SER A 38 8.90 2.06 -4.22
C SER A 38 9.24 0.68 -3.68
N ARG A 39 8.62 -0.35 -4.27
CA ARG A 39 8.93 -1.76 -4.04
C ARG A 39 8.84 -2.52 -5.35
N ASP A 40 9.70 -3.50 -5.56
CA ASP A 40 9.78 -4.39 -6.72
C ASP A 40 9.29 -5.82 -6.44
N GLU A 41 8.98 -6.11 -5.19
CA GLU A 41 8.49 -7.39 -4.73
C GLU A 41 6.99 -7.40 -4.40
N TYR A 42 6.40 -8.59 -4.54
CA TYR A 42 5.13 -8.88 -3.92
C TYR A 42 5.40 -9.47 -2.54
N ILE A 43 5.16 -8.71 -1.47
CA ILE A 43 5.22 -9.21 -0.09
C ILE A 43 3.84 -9.15 0.56
N ASN A 44 3.64 -9.94 1.62
CA ASN A 44 2.48 -9.76 2.48
C ASN A 44 2.55 -8.39 3.16
N LEU A 45 1.42 -7.68 3.19
CA LEU A 45 1.24 -6.51 4.05
C LEU A 45 -0.03 -6.71 4.85
N ASP A 46 0.14 -6.85 6.15
CA ASP A 46 -0.95 -6.90 7.11
C ASP A 46 -1.81 -5.64 7.03
N ALA A 47 -3.07 -5.75 7.44
CA ALA A 47 -3.99 -4.62 7.36
C ALA A 47 -3.54 -3.48 8.28
N HIS A 48 -3.31 -2.31 7.69
CA HIS A 48 -2.86 -1.10 8.38
C HIS A 48 -3.45 0.16 7.74
N SER A 49 -3.34 1.28 8.45
CA SER A 49 -3.51 2.62 7.87
C SER A 49 -2.18 3.34 7.95
N ASP A 50 -1.86 4.12 6.92
CA ASP A 50 -0.69 5.00 6.98
C ASP A 50 -0.96 6.13 7.97
N ILE A 51 0.02 6.40 8.82
CA ILE A 51 -0.09 7.40 9.88
C ILE A 51 1.20 8.18 10.02
N ASP A 52 1.09 9.37 10.59
CA ASP A 52 2.24 10.09 11.12
C ASP A 52 2.71 9.41 12.42
N GLU A 53 3.62 8.44 12.28
CA GLU A 53 4.16 7.67 13.38
C GLU A 53 4.84 8.56 14.43
N GLN A 54 5.54 9.62 13.99
CA GLN A 54 6.22 10.54 14.90
C GLN A 54 5.25 11.41 15.69
N LEU A 55 4.11 11.79 15.10
CA LEU A 55 3.05 12.47 15.84
C LEU A 55 2.38 11.51 16.84
N LEU A 56 2.13 10.27 16.43
CA LEU A 56 1.57 9.25 17.34
C LEU A 56 2.50 9.03 18.53
N LEU A 57 3.81 8.90 18.31
CA LEU A 57 4.80 8.69 19.37
C LEU A 57 4.93 9.90 20.31
N ARG A 58 4.93 11.12 19.77
CA ARG A 58 5.15 12.35 20.56
C ARG A 58 3.89 12.83 21.28
N GLU A 59 2.74 12.74 20.63
CA GLU A 59 1.49 13.38 21.09
C GLU A 59 0.36 12.38 21.35
N GLY A 60 0.54 11.10 21.02
CA GLY A 60 -0.52 10.09 21.12
C GLY A 60 -1.67 10.32 20.14
N SER A 61 -1.47 11.17 19.13
CA SER A 61 -2.49 11.58 18.17
C SER A 61 -2.31 10.89 16.83
N ILE A 62 -3.37 10.31 16.30
CA ILE A 62 -3.38 9.69 14.97
C ILE A 62 -3.69 10.76 13.92
N ARG A 63 -2.77 10.93 12.97
CA ARG A 63 -2.97 11.74 11.77
C ARG A 63 -2.65 10.88 10.56
N CYS A 64 -3.57 10.85 9.60
CA CYS A 64 -3.45 10.09 8.36
C CYS A 64 -3.25 11.03 7.16
N PRO A 65 -2.73 10.52 6.04
CA PRO A 65 -2.70 11.28 4.81
C PRO A 65 -4.11 11.63 4.34
N THR A 66 -4.24 12.67 3.52
CA THR A 66 -5.52 13.00 2.88
C THR A 66 -5.89 11.92 1.87
N TRP A 67 -4.93 11.52 1.05
CA TRP A 67 -5.08 10.48 0.05
C TRP A 67 -3.86 9.58 0.04
N ALA A 68 -4.10 8.28 -0.08
CA ALA A 68 -3.08 7.30 -0.37
C ALA A 68 -3.25 6.78 -1.80
N HIS A 69 -2.12 6.46 -2.43
CA HIS A 69 -2.08 6.01 -3.81
C HIS A 69 -1.14 4.82 -3.99
N VAL A 70 -1.51 3.94 -4.91
CA VAL A 70 -0.65 2.86 -5.41
C VAL A 70 -0.65 2.92 -6.92
N LEU A 71 0.53 3.10 -7.50
CA LEU A 71 0.76 2.99 -8.93
C LEU A 71 1.49 1.69 -9.21
N TYR A 72 0.87 0.80 -9.96
CA TYR A 72 1.52 -0.43 -10.43
C TYR A 72 2.30 -0.11 -11.69
N LEU A 73 3.62 -0.27 -11.65
CA LEU A 73 4.52 0.02 -12.76
C LEU A 73 4.68 -1.21 -13.65
N ASP A 74 5.26 -2.27 -13.08
CA ASP A 74 5.46 -3.55 -13.73
C ASP A 74 4.98 -4.67 -12.81
N VAL A 75 4.36 -5.69 -13.38
CA VAL A 75 3.77 -6.78 -12.62
C VAL A 75 3.86 -8.03 -13.49
N VAL A 76 4.36 -9.14 -12.96
CA VAL A 76 4.40 -10.43 -13.68
C VAL A 76 2.97 -10.91 -13.97
N PRO A 77 2.63 -11.31 -15.21
CA PRO A 77 1.26 -11.70 -15.61
C PRO A 77 0.57 -12.69 -14.67
N ASP A 78 1.35 -13.58 -14.07
CA ASP A 78 0.83 -14.60 -13.17
C ASP A 78 0.63 -14.15 -11.73
N LEU A 79 1.29 -13.07 -11.33
CA LEU A 79 1.32 -12.54 -9.98
C LEU A 79 0.58 -11.21 -9.89
N ARG A 80 -0.75 -11.27 -9.89
CA ARG A 80 -1.63 -10.09 -9.88
C ARG A 80 -2.21 -9.83 -8.49
N GLY A 81 -1.41 -10.13 -7.46
CA GLY A 81 -1.78 -10.03 -6.05
C GLY A 81 -2.46 -8.70 -5.73
N PRO A 82 -3.66 -8.70 -5.12
CA PRO A 82 -4.48 -7.51 -5.01
C PRO A 82 -4.01 -6.61 -3.87
N THR A 83 -4.18 -5.31 -4.05
CA THR A 83 -4.29 -4.41 -2.90
C THR A 83 -5.75 -4.42 -2.45
N CYS A 84 -5.97 -4.64 -1.15
CA CYS A 84 -7.28 -4.66 -0.55
C CYS A 84 -7.46 -3.40 0.29
N VAL A 85 -8.52 -2.63 0.05
CA VAL A 85 -8.82 -1.39 0.78
C VAL A 85 -10.13 -1.54 1.53
N PHE A 86 -10.11 -1.22 2.82
CA PHE A 86 -11.25 -1.30 3.71
C PHE A 86 -11.85 0.08 3.97
N SER A 87 -13.17 0.23 3.80
CA SER A 87 -13.83 1.53 3.95
C SER A 87 -13.80 2.05 5.38
N GLN A 88 -14.10 1.18 6.35
CA GLN A 88 -14.06 1.42 7.79
C GLN A 88 -13.94 0.08 8.51
N MET A 89 -12.94 -0.10 9.37
CA MET A 89 -12.98 -1.17 10.37
C MET A 89 -13.34 -0.56 11.73
N GLY A 90 -14.60 -0.67 12.15
CA GLY A 90 -14.99 -0.33 13.52
C GLY A 90 -14.33 -1.28 14.53
N GLY A 91 -13.97 -0.80 15.72
CA GLY A 91 -13.54 -1.65 16.85
C GLY A 91 -12.07 -1.60 17.25
N TRP A 92 -11.26 -0.85 16.53
CA TRP A 92 -9.81 -0.89 16.70
C TRP A 92 -9.26 0.00 17.80
N ASN A 93 -10.01 1.05 18.19
CA ASN A 93 -9.69 1.88 19.37
C ASN A 93 -10.26 1.29 20.67
N GLY A 94 -10.54 -0.03 20.72
CA GLY A 94 -11.28 -0.64 21.83
C GLY A 94 -12.72 -0.14 21.97
N GLN A 95 -13.25 0.55 20.94
CA GLN A 95 -14.66 0.91 20.91
C GLN A 95 -15.49 -0.35 20.72
N THR A 96 -16.42 -0.60 21.65
CA THR A 96 -17.38 -1.70 21.54
C THR A 96 -18.15 -1.56 20.26
N VAL A 97 -17.87 -2.48 19.34
CA VAL A 97 -18.59 -2.55 18.09
C VAL A 97 -19.94 -3.16 18.36
N SER A 98 -21.02 -2.52 17.90
CA SER A 98 -22.34 -3.15 17.92
C SER A 98 -22.28 -4.49 17.19
N ASP A 99 -23.00 -5.50 17.68
CA ASP A 99 -23.03 -6.91 17.23
C ASP A 99 -23.35 -7.15 15.73
N ALA A 100 -23.51 -6.10 14.93
CA ALA A 100 -23.79 -6.14 13.50
C ALA A 100 -22.83 -5.29 12.65
N ALA A 101 -21.61 -5.02 13.11
CA ALA A 101 -20.68 -4.24 12.29
C ALA A 101 -20.28 -4.97 11.01
N THR A 102 -20.70 -4.37 9.91
CA THR A 102 -20.18 -4.67 8.59
C THR A 102 -18.98 -3.79 8.30
N THR A 103 -17.98 -4.35 7.64
CA THR A 103 -16.93 -3.58 6.97
C THR A 103 -16.97 -3.90 5.48
N SER A 104 -16.64 -2.96 4.61
CA SER A 104 -16.50 -3.26 3.20
C SER A 104 -15.04 -3.37 2.81
N VAL A 105 -14.73 -4.32 1.93
CA VAL A 105 -13.42 -4.47 1.31
C VAL A 105 -13.55 -4.30 -0.20
N ILE A 106 -12.61 -3.57 -0.79
CA ILE A 106 -12.42 -3.45 -2.23
C ILE A 106 -11.11 -4.14 -2.58
N SER A 107 -11.14 -5.22 -3.37
CA SER A 107 -9.94 -5.82 -3.93
C SER A 107 -9.61 -5.17 -5.26
N VAL A 108 -8.35 -4.83 -5.48
CA VAL A 108 -7.86 -4.20 -6.69
C VAL A 108 -6.66 -5.01 -7.20
N PRO A 109 -6.78 -5.73 -8.33
CA PRO A 109 -5.65 -6.48 -8.86
C PRO A 109 -4.54 -5.54 -9.34
N ALA A 110 -3.30 -5.94 -9.12
CA ALA A 110 -2.12 -5.22 -9.56
C ALA A 110 -2.00 -5.32 -11.08
N LEU A 111 -2.23 -4.22 -11.82
CA LEU A 111 -2.07 -4.19 -13.28
C LEU A 111 -1.14 -3.05 -13.70
N PRO A 112 -0.15 -3.29 -14.56
CA PRO A 112 0.74 -2.23 -15.06
C PRO A 112 -0.03 -1.00 -15.55
N GLY A 113 0.39 0.18 -15.11
CA GLY A 113 -0.22 1.47 -15.41
C GLY A 113 -1.51 1.78 -14.64
N ARG A 114 -1.99 0.90 -13.77
CA ARG A 114 -3.15 1.17 -12.90
C ARG A 114 -2.73 2.07 -11.75
N LEU A 115 -3.45 3.17 -11.57
CA LEU A 115 -3.36 4.04 -10.40
C LEU A 115 -4.58 3.82 -9.51
N LEU A 116 -4.34 3.32 -8.30
CA LEU A 116 -5.31 3.24 -7.23
C LEU A 116 -5.20 4.50 -6.36
N LYS A 117 -6.34 5.14 -6.06
CA LYS A 117 -6.47 6.27 -5.14
C LYS A 117 -7.54 5.95 -4.11
N PHE A 118 -7.24 6.12 -2.83
CA PHE A 118 -8.17 5.87 -1.72
C PHE A 118 -7.97 6.86 -0.57
N PRO A 119 -8.98 7.04 0.32
CA PRO A 119 -8.83 7.92 1.47
C PRO A 119 -7.64 7.49 2.32
N GLY A 120 -6.77 8.42 2.72
CA GLY A 120 -5.54 8.05 3.43
C GLY A 120 -5.76 7.45 4.83
N ALA A 121 -6.93 7.68 5.43
CA ALA A 121 -7.33 7.02 6.68
C ALA A 121 -7.85 5.58 6.48
N ALA A 122 -8.12 5.15 5.25
CA ALA A 122 -8.64 3.82 4.99
C ALA A 122 -7.56 2.77 5.26
N MET A 123 -7.96 1.69 5.92
CA MET A 123 -7.08 0.56 6.09
C MET A 123 -6.85 -0.14 4.76
N HIS A 124 -5.67 -0.70 4.57
CA HIS A 124 -5.34 -1.47 3.40
C HIS A 124 -4.37 -2.59 3.74
N ALA A 125 -4.36 -3.61 2.88
CA ALA A 125 -3.59 -4.82 3.05
C ALA A 125 -3.20 -5.37 1.67
N VAL A 126 -2.18 -6.22 1.67
CA VAL A 126 -1.76 -7.00 0.51
C VAL A 126 -1.59 -8.44 0.98
N PRO A 127 -2.60 -9.31 0.85
CA PRO A 127 -2.43 -10.70 1.23
C PRO A 127 -1.43 -11.38 0.27
N LYS A 128 -0.41 -12.06 0.81
CA LYS A 128 0.45 -13.00 0.07
C LYS A 128 0.48 -14.34 0.80
N PRO A 129 0.14 -15.45 0.12
CA PRO A 129 -0.66 -15.52 -1.10
C PRO A 129 -2.08 -14.96 -0.87
N THR A 130 -2.89 -14.82 -1.93
CA THR A 130 -4.28 -14.37 -1.84
C THR A 130 -5.16 -15.23 -0.90
N SER A 131 -4.81 -16.50 -0.73
CA SER A 131 -5.48 -17.44 0.16
C SER A 131 -5.15 -17.28 1.64
N LEU A 132 -4.16 -16.44 2.00
CA LEU A 132 -3.71 -16.20 3.38
C LEU A 132 -4.87 -16.01 4.35
N TRP A 133 -5.90 -15.25 3.96
CA TRP A 133 -7.04 -14.94 4.84
C TRP A 133 -7.98 -16.11 5.10
N PHE A 134 -7.89 -17.18 4.32
CA PHE A 134 -8.74 -18.38 4.40
C PHE A 134 -8.04 -19.56 5.07
N MET A 135 -6.73 -19.45 5.32
CA MET A 135 -5.94 -20.48 5.99
C MET A 135 -6.40 -20.71 7.43
N ASN A 136 -6.05 -21.87 8.00
CA ASN A 136 -6.26 -22.13 9.42
C ASN A 136 -5.30 -21.26 10.28
N GLU A 137 -5.46 -21.23 11.62
CA GLU A 137 -4.64 -20.33 12.46
C GLU A 137 -3.16 -20.70 12.42
N ASN A 138 -2.89 -21.99 12.61
CA ASN A 138 -1.54 -22.52 12.64
C ASN A 138 -0.84 -22.34 11.29
N ASP A 139 -1.54 -22.65 10.19
CA ASP A 139 -0.97 -22.50 8.84
C ASP A 139 -0.65 -21.02 8.54
N GLN A 140 -1.51 -20.10 9.00
CA GLN A 140 -1.29 -18.67 8.83
C GLN A 140 -0.11 -18.19 9.68
N ASP A 141 -0.01 -18.62 10.94
CA ASP A 141 1.10 -18.29 11.84
C ASP A 141 2.45 -18.83 11.31
N GLU A 142 2.48 -20.09 10.86
CA GLU A 142 3.68 -20.74 10.32
C GLU A 142 4.18 -20.01 9.07
N MET A 143 3.28 -19.62 8.17
CA MET A 143 3.65 -18.91 6.95
C MET A 143 4.13 -17.49 7.21
N LEU A 144 3.47 -16.74 8.12
CA LEU A 144 3.91 -15.40 8.50
C LEU A 144 5.27 -15.43 9.21
N ALA A 145 5.49 -16.41 10.09
CA ALA A 145 6.79 -16.58 10.75
C ALA A 145 7.90 -16.90 9.75
N LYS A 146 7.61 -17.73 8.75
CA LYS A 146 8.57 -18.07 7.69
C LYS A 146 8.92 -16.86 6.81
N GLU A 147 7.95 -16.01 6.49
CA GLU A 147 8.20 -14.76 5.74
C GLU A 147 9.04 -13.78 6.57
N GLU A 148 8.79 -13.65 7.89
CA GLU A 148 9.62 -12.83 8.79
C GLU A 148 11.06 -13.37 8.91
N GLU A 149 11.25 -14.70 8.95
CA GLU A 149 12.59 -15.33 8.97
C GLU A 149 13.34 -15.13 7.64
N GLU A 150 12.67 -15.28 6.50
CA GLU A 150 13.27 -15.04 5.17
C GLU A 150 13.71 -13.57 5.00
N GLU A 151 12.91 -12.60 5.47
CA GLU A 151 13.28 -11.18 5.48
C GLU A 151 14.52 -10.86 6.35
N GLU A 152 14.78 -11.64 7.41
CA GLU A 152 15.96 -11.46 8.28
C GLU A 152 17.22 -12.18 7.74
N GLU A 153 17.07 -13.24 6.94
CA GLU A 153 18.17 -14.06 6.41
C GLU A 153 18.74 -13.57 5.07
N ASP A 154 18.07 -12.64 4.38
CA ASP A 154 18.45 -12.09 3.04
C ASP A 154 19.75 -11.25 3.01
N PHE A 155 20.57 -11.28 4.07
CA PHE A 155 21.87 -10.60 4.12
C PHE A 155 23.05 -11.46 3.67
N ASP A 156 22.84 -12.73 3.29
CA ASP A 156 23.95 -13.63 2.93
C ASP A 156 23.57 -14.58 1.76
N TYR A 157 24.25 -14.38 0.62
CA TYR A 157 24.60 -15.31 -0.48
C TYR A 157 23.96 -15.18 -1.88
N ASP A 158 24.90 -14.99 -2.83
CA ASP A 158 25.00 -15.49 -4.22
C ASP A 158 24.05 -14.95 -5.32
N ASP A 159 24.67 -14.08 -6.13
CA ASP A 159 24.29 -13.29 -7.33
C ASP A 159 23.65 -14.06 -8.52
N ASP A 160 23.11 -15.27 -8.32
CA ASP A 160 22.71 -16.18 -9.42
C ASP A 160 21.22 -16.59 -9.46
N ASP A 161 20.38 -16.20 -8.49
CA ASP A 161 18.94 -16.51 -8.52
C ASP A 161 18.11 -15.33 -9.09
N ASP A 162 18.06 -15.27 -10.43
CA ASP A 162 17.01 -14.69 -11.30
C ASP A 162 16.17 -13.56 -10.64
N ASP A 163 16.76 -12.35 -10.54
CA ASP A 163 16.22 -11.03 -10.09
C ASP A 163 14.94 -10.57 -10.84
N ARG A 164 13.95 -11.44 -10.98
CA ARG A 164 12.74 -11.14 -11.71
C ARG A 164 11.84 -10.32 -10.82
N THR A 165 11.79 -9.03 -11.13
CA THR A 165 10.79 -8.10 -10.60
C THR A 165 9.40 -8.74 -10.63
N GLU A 166 8.92 -9.13 -9.45
CA GLU A 166 7.62 -9.77 -9.28
C GLU A 166 6.49 -8.75 -9.48
N ARG A 167 6.64 -7.60 -8.80
CA ARG A 167 5.64 -6.54 -8.74
C ARG A 167 6.28 -5.21 -8.35
N SER A 168 6.59 -4.39 -9.34
CA SER A 168 7.02 -3.01 -9.18
C SER A 168 5.85 -2.05 -8.93
N VAL A 169 5.89 -1.34 -7.81
CA VAL A 169 4.89 -0.36 -7.38
C VAL A 169 5.55 0.92 -6.87
N ILE A 170 4.87 2.05 -7.08
CA ILE A 170 5.06 3.28 -6.32
C ILE A 170 3.89 3.43 -5.38
N LEU A 171 4.17 3.59 -4.09
CA LEU A 171 3.20 4.00 -3.10
C LEU A 171 3.46 5.45 -2.76
N PHE A 172 2.42 6.27 -2.71
CA PHE A 172 2.59 7.65 -2.32
C PHE A 172 1.37 8.23 -1.62
N ASN A 173 1.66 8.97 -0.55
CA ASN A 173 0.72 9.65 0.31
C ASN A 173 0.73 11.14 0.03
N VAL A 174 -0.46 11.73 0.02
CA VAL A 174 -0.67 13.15 -0.17
C VAL A 174 -1.20 13.73 1.14
N TRP A 175 -0.42 14.65 1.71
CA TRP A 175 -0.66 15.31 2.99
C TRP A 175 -1.05 16.76 2.76
N GLN A 176 -2.07 17.22 3.48
CA GLN A 176 -2.48 18.63 3.47
C GLN A 176 -1.74 19.38 4.59
N GLY A 177 -1.04 20.46 4.25
CA GLY A 177 -0.20 21.20 5.18
C GLY A 177 1.16 20.51 5.34
N ASP A 178 1.64 20.40 6.57
CA ASP A 178 2.92 19.75 6.84
C ASP A 178 2.86 18.25 6.56
N GLY A 179 3.93 17.70 5.98
CA GLY A 179 4.12 16.26 5.81
C GLY A 179 4.19 15.51 7.15
N PRO A 180 4.24 14.17 7.13
CA PRO A 180 4.38 13.37 8.34
C PRO A 180 5.73 13.67 9.00
N GLY A 181 5.76 13.63 10.34
CA GLY A 181 7.00 13.86 11.07
C GLY A 181 8.03 12.77 10.76
N GLY A 182 9.31 13.13 10.71
CA GLY A 182 10.41 12.19 10.48
C GLY A 182 10.70 11.91 9.00
N VAL A 183 9.80 12.29 8.09
CA VAL A 183 10.09 12.27 6.65
C VAL A 183 10.88 13.52 6.31
N GLN A 184 12.09 13.33 5.77
CA GLN A 184 12.92 14.47 5.35
C GLN A 184 12.48 14.92 3.95
N GLU A 185 12.61 16.22 3.70
CA GLU A 185 12.45 16.75 2.35
C GLU A 185 13.40 16.04 1.38
N ASP A 186 12.91 15.73 0.19
CA ASP A 186 13.74 15.21 -0.88
C ASP A 186 14.70 16.31 -1.37
N LEU A 187 15.83 16.46 -0.67
CA LEU A 187 16.86 17.48 -0.89
C LEU A 187 17.89 17.06 -1.95
N ILE A 188 17.47 16.27 -2.93
CA ILE A 188 18.31 15.79 -4.03
C ILE A 188 19.01 16.92 -4.79
N GLU A 189 18.41 18.11 -4.92
CA GLU A 189 19.08 19.28 -5.52
C GLU A 189 20.23 19.84 -4.66
N LYS A 190 20.25 19.55 -3.36
CA LYS A 190 21.31 19.95 -2.41
C LYS A 190 22.32 18.82 -2.16
N GLY A 191 22.17 17.67 -2.82
CA GLY A 191 23.05 16.51 -2.63
C GLY A 191 22.90 15.82 -1.28
N ILE A 192 21.79 16.04 -0.57
CA ILE A 192 21.48 15.42 0.72
C ILE A 192 20.27 14.51 0.47
N LEU A 193 20.45 13.21 0.65
CA LEU A 193 19.37 12.21 0.49
C LEU A 193 18.71 11.94 1.84
N PRO A 194 17.36 11.86 1.91
CA PRO A 194 16.66 11.34 3.07
C PRO A 194 16.96 9.87 3.29
N ASP A 195 17.22 9.50 4.54
CA ASP A 195 16.98 8.13 4.98
C ASP A 195 15.47 7.87 4.86
N GLY A 196 15.08 6.95 3.98
CA GLY A 196 13.73 6.41 3.95
C GLY A 196 13.40 5.71 5.28
N ILE A 197 12.23 5.06 5.38
CA ILE A 197 11.92 4.18 6.51
C ILE A 197 12.98 3.07 6.54
N GLY A 198 14.01 3.30 7.34
CA GLY A 198 15.11 2.38 7.56
C GLY A 198 14.59 1.16 8.30
N LEU A 199 14.58 0.02 7.60
CA LEU A 199 15.03 -1.21 8.24
C LEU A 199 16.42 -0.94 8.82
N ALA A 200 16.65 -1.45 10.03
CA ALA A 200 17.66 -1.00 10.98
C ALA A 200 18.96 -0.46 10.34
N ALA A 201 19.33 0.74 10.78
CA ALA A 201 20.57 1.42 10.43
C ALA A 201 21.77 0.46 10.49
N ASP A 202 22.41 0.26 9.34
CA ASP A 202 23.83 -0.03 9.32
C ASP A 202 24.57 1.22 8.84
N ASP A 203 25.49 1.67 9.69
CA ASP A 203 26.14 2.95 9.61
C ASP A 203 26.99 3.07 8.34
N SER A 204 26.84 4.21 7.66
CA SER A 204 27.87 4.89 6.85
C SER A 204 28.20 4.31 5.47
N ASN A 205 27.53 4.82 4.42
CA ASN A 205 28.25 5.22 3.21
C ASN A 205 27.43 6.16 2.30
N ASP A 206 27.49 7.48 2.54
CA ASP A 206 26.94 8.50 1.61
C ASP A 206 27.40 8.30 0.15
N ASN A 207 28.59 7.70 -0.02
CA ASN A 207 29.17 7.41 -1.33
C ASN A 207 28.54 6.19 -2.03
N TYR A 208 27.97 5.25 -1.29
CA TYR A 208 27.27 4.09 -1.86
C TYR A 208 25.97 4.53 -2.52
N MET A 209 25.16 5.33 -1.83
CA MET A 209 23.86 5.79 -2.34
C MET A 209 24.00 6.75 -3.53
N ALA A 210 25.02 7.61 -3.54
CA ALA A 210 25.30 8.47 -4.69
C ALA A 210 25.69 7.67 -5.95
N LYS A 211 26.51 6.63 -5.78
CA LYS A 211 26.88 5.72 -6.86
C LYS A 211 25.71 4.87 -7.34
N GLU A 212 24.89 4.38 -6.42
CA GLU A 212 23.69 3.61 -6.76
C GLU A 212 22.69 4.46 -7.55
N LYS A 213 22.57 5.74 -7.20
CA LYS A 213 21.77 6.69 -7.97
C LYS A 213 22.33 6.93 -9.37
N GLU A 214 23.64 7.12 -9.51
CA GLU A 214 24.29 7.28 -10.81
C GLU A 214 24.07 6.03 -11.68
N ARG A 215 24.27 4.83 -11.10
CA ARG A 215 23.97 3.54 -11.73
C ARG A 215 22.51 3.45 -12.19
N ARG A 216 21.54 3.80 -11.35
CA ARG A 216 20.11 3.79 -11.71
C ARG A 216 19.78 4.77 -12.83
N VAL A 217 20.44 5.92 -12.88
CA VAL A 217 20.27 6.90 -13.97
C VAL A 217 20.94 6.41 -15.26
N GLU A 218 22.10 5.76 -15.18
CA GLU A 218 22.79 5.16 -16.31
C GLU A 218 21.96 4.02 -16.93
N LEU A 219 21.54 3.04 -16.13
CA LEU A 219 20.67 1.94 -16.56
C LEU A 219 19.39 2.47 -17.21
N TRP A 220 18.78 3.48 -16.60
CA TRP A 220 17.60 4.12 -17.19
C TRP A 220 17.88 4.82 -18.53
N ASN A 221 19.04 5.47 -18.68
CA ASN A 221 19.43 6.06 -19.95
C ASN A 221 19.76 5.00 -21.01
N GLU A 222 20.28 3.84 -20.60
CA GLU A 222 20.50 2.69 -21.49
C GLU A 222 19.17 2.10 -21.98
N ASP A 223 18.21 1.88 -21.08
CA ASP A 223 16.92 1.28 -21.39
C ASP A 223 15.98 2.22 -22.18
N TYR A 224 15.95 3.51 -21.82
CA TYR A 224 14.94 4.47 -22.32
C TYR A 224 15.53 5.63 -23.14
N GLY A 225 16.85 5.73 -23.26
CA GLY A 225 17.56 6.76 -24.01
C GLY A 225 17.66 8.12 -23.28
N ALA A 226 18.57 8.99 -23.74
CA ALA A 226 18.83 10.30 -23.11
C ALA A 226 17.63 11.29 -23.13
N GLY A 227 16.59 11.01 -23.94
CA GLY A 227 15.34 11.79 -24.00
C GLY A 227 14.27 11.37 -22.99
N CYS A 228 14.57 10.38 -22.14
CA CYS A 228 13.65 9.82 -21.16
C CYS A 228 13.16 10.82 -20.11
N ARG A 229 13.86 11.96 -19.92
CA ARG A 229 13.45 13.06 -19.03
C ARG A 229 12.10 13.70 -19.42
N ASP A 230 11.64 13.46 -20.64
CA ASP A 230 10.36 13.92 -21.17
C ASP A 230 9.29 12.82 -21.17
N LEU A 231 9.54 11.66 -20.56
CA LEU A 231 8.53 10.60 -20.41
C LEU A 231 7.44 11.07 -19.48
N LYS A 232 6.33 11.50 -20.09
CA LYS A 232 5.11 11.88 -19.37
C LYS A 232 4.11 10.76 -19.46
N CYS A 233 3.40 10.55 -18.35
CA CYS A 233 2.17 9.79 -18.40
C CYS A 233 1.21 10.42 -19.41
N LYS A 234 0.30 9.61 -19.94
CA LYS A 234 -0.75 10.12 -20.82
C LYS A 234 -1.52 11.25 -20.12
N PRO A 235 -2.00 12.27 -20.84
CA PRO A 235 -2.81 13.30 -20.23
C PRO A 235 -4.05 12.69 -19.57
N ARG A 236 -4.57 13.33 -18.51
CA ARG A 236 -5.70 12.82 -17.73
C ARG A 236 -6.93 12.49 -18.59
N THR A 237 -7.12 13.20 -19.71
CA THR A 237 -8.21 12.99 -20.68
C THR A 237 -8.17 11.62 -21.35
N GLU A 238 -7.01 10.96 -21.36
CA GLU A 238 -6.84 9.61 -21.91
C GLU A 238 -6.92 8.51 -20.85
N TRP A 239 -7.00 8.86 -19.57
CA TRP A 239 -7.08 7.87 -18.50
C TRP A 239 -8.47 7.24 -18.47
N GLN A 240 -8.49 5.92 -18.35
CA GLN A 240 -9.72 5.15 -18.27
C GLN A 240 -10.08 4.92 -16.82
N ARG A 241 -11.30 5.29 -16.43
CA ARG A 241 -11.85 4.91 -15.14
C ARG A 241 -12.15 3.41 -15.17
N VAL A 242 -11.69 2.69 -14.15
CA VAL A 242 -12.04 1.29 -13.94
C VAL A 242 -13.18 1.24 -12.95
N ASP A 243 -14.29 0.61 -13.35
CA ASP A 243 -15.44 0.44 -12.48
C ASP A 243 -15.23 -0.71 -11.50
N ILE A 244 -15.75 -0.55 -10.29
CA ILE A 244 -15.70 -1.57 -9.25
C ILE A 244 -16.97 -2.41 -9.37
N VAL A 245 -16.81 -3.72 -9.52
CA VAL A 245 -17.94 -4.65 -9.58
C VAL A 245 -18.46 -4.89 -8.17
N ASP A 246 -19.71 -4.51 -7.93
CA ASP A 246 -20.38 -4.80 -6.67
C ASP A 246 -20.71 -6.29 -6.54
N SER A 247 -19.88 -6.98 -5.76
CA SER A 247 -20.00 -8.38 -5.39
C SER A 247 -20.61 -8.55 -3.99
N SER A 248 -21.35 -7.55 -3.50
CA SER A 248 -22.17 -7.70 -2.29
C SER A 248 -23.58 -8.24 -2.59
N ASN A 249 -24.22 -7.75 -3.66
CA ASN A 249 -25.68 -7.88 -3.87
C ASN A 249 -26.18 -9.09 -4.67
N LYS A 250 -25.30 -9.93 -5.24
CA LYS A 250 -25.73 -11.19 -5.92
C LYS A 250 -26.12 -12.30 -4.92
N GLN A 251 -26.74 -11.96 -3.81
CA GLN A 251 -27.34 -12.90 -2.86
C GLN A 251 -28.76 -13.25 -3.33
N ASN A 252 -28.92 -14.38 -4.02
CA ASN A 252 -30.26 -14.96 -4.18
C ASN A 252 -30.32 -16.47 -3.94
N THR A 253 -29.29 -17.03 -3.31
CA THR A 253 -29.25 -18.42 -2.86
C THR A 253 -28.50 -18.46 -1.54
N LYS A 254 -28.77 -19.45 -0.67
CA LYS A 254 -28.05 -19.75 0.58
C LYS A 254 -26.54 -19.96 0.36
N SER A 255 -25.81 -18.93 -0.06
CA SER A 255 -24.40 -19.02 -0.35
C SER A 255 -23.68 -19.26 0.96
N GLU A 256 -22.85 -20.30 0.98
CA GLU A 256 -21.95 -20.60 2.08
C GLU A 256 -21.16 -19.34 2.45
N LYS A 257 -21.16 -19.04 3.75
CA LYS A 257 -20.37 -17.98 4.35
C LYS A 257 -19.10 -18.62 4.89
N THR A 258 -17.96 -17.99 4.64
CA THR A 258 -16.66 -18.49 5.09
C THR A 258 -16.06 -17.51 6.08
N THR A 259 -15.60 -18.01 7.22
CA THR A 259 -14.83 -17.20 8.17
C THR A 259 -13.44 -16.97 7.59
N ILE A 260 -13.01 -15.71 7.59
CA ILE A 260 -11.67 -15.29 7.19
C ILE A 260 -10.99 -14.60 8.37
N ARG A 261 -9.66 -14.60 8.34
CA ARG A 261 -8.78 -13.88 9.27
C ARG A 261 -7.94 -12.90 8.50
N VAL A 262 -8.14 -11.62 8.77
CA VAL A 262 -7.28 -10.57 8.24
C VAL A 262 -6.24 -10.26 9.31
N PRO A 263 -4.94 -10.52 9.07
CA PRO A 263 -3.86 -10.08 9.94
C PRO A 263 -3.83 -8.56 10.04
N LEU A 264 -3.54 -8.06 11.23
CA LEU A 264 -3.57 -6.65 11.56
C LEU A 264 -2.16 -6.21 11.92
N MET A 265 -1.67 -5.17 11.25
CA MET A 265 -0.33 -4.68 11.53
C MET A 265 -0.26 -4.16 12.96
N GLY A 266 0.58 -4.80 13.75
CA GLY A 266 0.63 -4.61 15.20
C GLY A 266 1.96 -5.08 15.74
N ASN A 267 3.08 -4.70 15.11
CA ASN A 267 4.38 -5.03 15.67
C ASN A 267 4.63 -4.15 16.90
N LYS A 268 4.73 -4.75 18.10
CA LYS A 268 5.03 -4.01 19.35
C LYS A 268 6.28 -3.13 19.24
N LYS A 269 7.26 -3.53 18.43
CA LYS A 269 8.49 -2.77 18.19
C LYS A 269 8.26 -1.52 17.32
N ARG A 270 7.32 -1.55 16.36
CA ARG A 270 7.05 -0.44 15.43
C ARG A 270 5.86 0.43 15.82
N HIS A 271 4.77 -0.17 16.29
CA HIS A 271 3.49 0.51 16.50
C HIS A 271 2.93 0.37 17.92
N LEU A 272 3.69 -0.18 18.87
CA LEU A 272 3.33 -0.36 20.29
C LEU A 272 2.06 -1.19 20.57
N HIS A 273 1.38 -1.68 19.53
CA HIS A 273 0.24 -2.58 19.61
C HIS A 273 0.70 -4.03 19.49
N ALA A 274 -0.08 -4.98 20.01
CA ALA A 274 0.18 -6.40 19.78
C ALA A 274 -0.37 -6.81 18.41
N ASN A 275 0.25 -7.83 17.80
CA ASN A 275 -0.29 -8.47 16.60
C ASN A 275 -1.74 -8.86 16.87
N GLY A 276 -2.61 -8.52 15.92
CA GLY A 276 -4.05 -8.74 16.03
C GLY A 276 -4.60 -9.44 14.80
N ARG A 277 -5.83 -9.95 14.92
CA ARG A 277 -6.56 -10.51 13.79
C ARG A 277 -8.01 -10.03 13.81
N ALA A 278 -8.48 -9.58 12.65
CA ALA A 278 -9.91 -9.36 12.45
C ALA A 278 -10.55 -10.66 11.95
N HIS A 279 -11.45 -11.22 12.76
CA HIS A 279 -12.27 -12.36 12.36
C HIS A 279 -13.53 -11.84 11.67
N LEU A 280 -13.63 -12.13 10.38
CA LEU A 280 -14.72 -11.66 9.53
C LEU A 280 -15.41 -12.84 8.86
N THR A 281 -16.69 -12.67 8.56
CA THR A 281 -17.44 -13.58 7.70
C THR A 281 -17.52 -12.97 6.32
N SER A 282 -17.09 -13.73 5.32
CA SER A 282 -17.07 -13.34 3.92
C SER A 282 -18.02 -14.21 3.08
N PRO A 283 -18.48 -13.71 1.93
CA PRO A 283 -19.09 -14.55 0.91
C PRO A 283 -18.06 -15.53 0.32
N ALA A 284 -18.44 -16.78 0.03
CA ALA A 284 -17.54 -17.80 -0.53
C ALA A 284 -16.76 -17.36 -1.79
N ARG A 285 -17.32 -16.44 -2.59
CA ARG A 285 -16.69 -15.90 -3.80
C ARG A 285 -15.57 -14.88 -3.56
N LEU A 286 -15.28 -14.51 -2.32
CA LEU A 286 -14.23 -13.54 -2.03
C LEU A 286 -12.87 -14.05 -2.51
N LEU A 287 -12.52 -15.32 -2.28
CA LEU A 287 -11.24 -15.89 -2.71
C LEU A 287 -11.04 -15.75 -4.23
N ASN A 288 -12.02 -16.17 -5.02
CA ASN A 288 -11.99 -16.04 -6.48
C ASN A 288 -11.83 -14.58 -6.94
N ALA A 289 -12.31 -13.61 -6.17
CA ALA A 289 -12.20 -12.20 -6.48
C ALA A 289 -10.90 -11.55 -5.97
N LEU A 290 -10.22 -12.16 -5.00
CA LEU A 290 -8.83 -11.83 -4.68
C LEU A 290 -7.88 -12.39 -5.76
N GLU A 291 -8.26 -13.50 -6.39
CA GLU A 291 -7.54 -14.11 -7.51
C GLU A 291 -7.90 -13.50 -8.88
N ASP A 292 -8.96 -12.70 -8.99
CA ASP A 292 -9.34 -12.05 -10.24
C ASP A 292 -8.24 -11.04 -10.62
N LYS A 293 -7.56 -11.36 -11.73
CA LYS A 293 -6.40 -10.62 -12.23
C LYS A 293 -6.74 -9.32 -12.96
N SER A 294 -8.03 -9.02 -13.14
CA SER A 294 -8.50 -8.00 -14.07
C SER A 294 -9.38 -6.96 -13.41
N THR A 295 -10.32 -7.40 -12.57
CA THR A 295 -11.48 -6.62 -12.19
C THR A 295 -11.44 -6.26 -10.72
N PRO A 296 -11.60 -4.99 -10.35
CA PRO A 296 -11.79 -4.62 -8.96
C PRO A 296 -13.15 -5.09 -8.43
N HIS A 297 -13.19 -5.61 -7.22
CA HIS A 297 -14.42 -6.12 -6.61
C HIS A 297 -14.71 -5.49 -5.26
N HIS A 298 -15.98 -5.18 -5.02
CA HIS A 298 -16.47 -4.71 -3.73
C HIS A 298 -17.23 -5.81 -3.00
N PHE A 299 -16.92 -6.00 -1.72
CA PHE A 299 -17.59 -6.93 -0.83
C PHE A 299 -17.96 -6.28 0.48
N VAL A 300 -19.03 -6.78 1.08
CA VAL A 300 -19.39 -6.51 2.47
C VAL A 300 -19.03 -7.73 3.31
N LEU A 301 -18.22 -7.50 4.33
CA LEU A 301 -17.78 -8.48 5.32
C LEU A 301 -18.50 -8.19 6.63
N HIS A 302 -18.76 -9.23 7.41
CA HIS A 302 -19.42 -9.11 8.71
C HIS A 302 -18.44 -9.47 9.81
N GLN A 303 -18.29 -8.64 10.84
CA GLN A 303 -17.51 -9.07 12.00
C GLN A 303 -18.17 -10.29 12.64
N THR A 304 -17.39 -11.34 12.87
CA THR A 304 -17.84 -12.41 13.76
C THR A 304 -17.71 -11.87 15.17
N GLY A 305 -18.82 -11.77 15.90
CA GLY A 305 -18.81 -11.28 17.29
C GLY A 305 -17.67 -11.93 18.05
N SER A 306 -16.85 -11.10 18.71
CA SER A 306 -15.69 -11.56 19.47
C SER A 306 -16.18 -12.55 20.52
N GLY A 307 -15.97 -13.84 20.28
CA GLY A 307 -15.83 -14.78 21.37
C GLY A 307 -14.60 -14.33 22.13
N CYS A 308 -14.76 -13.43 23.11
CA CYS A 308 -13.74 -13.14 24.09
C CYS A 308 -13.41 -14.47 24.78
N SER A 309 -12.41 -15.18 24.29
CA SER A 309 -11.62 -16.08 25.13
C SER A 309 -10.96 -15.17 26.17
N LYS A 310 -11.55 -15.16 27.36
CA LYS A 310 -10.96 -14.59 28.56
C LYS A 310 -9.72 -15.35 28.96
#